data_AF-A0A3S0PK75-F1
#
_entry.id   AF-A0A3S0PK75-F1
#
_cell.length_a   1.000
_cell.length_b   1.000
_cell.length_c   1.000
_cell.angle_alpha   90.00
_cell.angle_beta   90.00
_cell.angle_gamma   90.00
#
_symmetry.space_group_name_H-M   'P 1'
#
loop_
_entity.id
_entity.type
_entity.pdbx_description
1 polymer ?
#
loop_
_entity_poly.entity_id
_entity_poly.type
_entity_poly.pdbx_seq_one_letter_code
_entity_poly.pdbx_strand_id
1 'polypeptide(L)'
;MKFTTITLGDNKIEVFNSFMAKETILLNGKIVSEKRSIAGGTHHFKIIENDQEVACKFILGYGANGVVMSLYKDNKPVIESQRNMFFGFVLITLLTFGFVFFYTLLFH
;
A
#
# COMPACT_ATOMS: atom_id res chain seq x y z
N MET A 1 5.54 -3.84 -12.33
CA MET A 1 5.31 -5.27 -12.52
C MET A 1 3.99 -5.65 -11.88
N LYS A 2 3.34 -6.70 -12.37
CA LYS A 2 2.11 -7.20 -11.74
C LYS A 2 2.47 -7.78 -10.37
N PHE A 3 1.83 -7.27 -9.33
CA PHE A 3 2.09 -7.65 -7.95
C PHE A 3 1.12 -8.74 -7.48
N THR A 4 -0.19 -8.54 -7.68
CA THR A 4 -1.19 -9.54 -7.33
C THR A 4 -2.47 -9.43 -8.18
N THR A 5 -3.29 -10.47 -8.12
CA THR A 5 -4.66 -10.48 -8.64
C THR A 5 -5.60 -10.98 -7.57
N ILE A 6 -6.70 -10.25 -7.39
CA ILE A 6 -7.75 -10.58 -6.45
C ILE A 6 -9.04 -10.72 -7.27
N THR A 7 -9.69 -11.86 -7.14
CA THR A 7 -11.01 -12.11 -7.74
C THR A 7 -12.07 -11.89 -6.67
N LEU A 8 -13.04 -11.03 -6.94
CA LEU A 8 -14.12 -10.68 -6.02
C LEU A 8 -15.46 -10.71 -6.78
N GLY A 9 -16.18 -11.83 -6.67
CA GLY A 9 -17.30 -12.12 -7.58
C GLY A 9 -16.82 -12.16 -9.02
N ASP A 10 -17.52 -11.46 -9.92
CA ASP A 10 -17.15 -11.34 -11.34
C ASP A 10 -16.07 -10.25 -11.60
N ASN A 11 -15.63 -9.55 -10.55
CA ASN A 11 -14.64 -8.49 -10.68
C ASN A 11 -13.22 -9.02 -10.48
N LYS A 12 -12.35 -8.72 -11.46
CA LYS A 12 -10.92 -9.01 -11.41
C LYS A 12 -10.15 -7.73 -11.06
N ILE A 13 -9.58 -7.68 -9.87
CA ILE A 13 -8.73 -6.58 -9.40
C ILE A 13 -7.27 -6.97 -9.62
N GLU A 14 -6.53 -6.18 -10.37
CA GLU A 14 -5.10 -6.40 -10.61
C GLU A 14 -4.29 -5.23 -10.05
N VAL A 15 -3.30 -5.57 -9.24
CA VAL A 15 -2.46 -4.60 -8.56
C VAL A 15 -1.09 -4.65 -9.20
N PHE A 16 -0.57 -3.49 -9.59
CA PHE A 16 0.77 -3.34 -10.14
C PHE A 16 1.56 -2.42 -9.23
N ASN A 17 2.82 -2.78 -8.99
CA ASN A 17 3.79 -1.93 -8.33
C ASN A 17 5.05 -1.84 -9.21
N SER A 18 5.58 -0.65 -9.41
CA SER A 18 6.83 -0.42 -10.15
C SER A 18 8.01 -0.17 -9.21
N PHE A 19 9.22 -0.39 -9.71
CA PHE A 19 10.44 -0.04 -8.98
C PHE A 19 10.52 1.44 -8.58
N MET A 20 9.85 2.33 -9.33
CA MET A 20 9.72 3.76 -9.02
C MET A 20 8.49 4.06 -8.14
N ALA A 21 8.08 3.12 -7.30
CA ALA A 21 7.00 3.28 -6.32
C ALA A 21 5.64 3.67 -6.94
N LYS A 22 5.41 3.30 -8.21
CA LYS A 22 4.14 3.56 -8.90
C LYS A 22 3.18 2.40 -8.65
N GLU A 23 2.11 2.69 -7.95
CA GLU A 23 1.02 1.77 -7.63
C GLU A 23 -0.13 2.00 -8.61
N THR A 24 -0.57 0.94 -9.30
CA THR A 24 -1.69 1.02 -10.25
C THR A 24 -2.68 -0.11 -9.99
N ILE A 25 -3.96 0.23 -9.91
CA ILE A 25 -5.07 -0.72 -9.75
C ILE A 25 -5.86 -0.77 -11.04
N LEU A 26 -6.00 -1.98 -11.59
CA LEU A 26 -6.88 -2.29 -12.70
C LEU A 26 -8.10 -3.05 -12.18
N LEU A 27 -9.28 -2.66 -12.65
CA LEU A 27 -10.51 -3.40 -12.48
C LEU A 27 -10.95 -3.89 -13.86
N ASN A 28 -11.07 -5.22 -14.02
CA ASN A 28 -11.48 -5.84 -15.29
C ASN A 28 -10.64 -5.33 -16.49
N GLY A 29 -9.34 -5.12 -16.28
CA GLY A 29 -8.41 -4.61 -17.30
C GLY A 29 -8.37 -3.09 -17.46
N LYS A 30 -9.27 -2.33 -16.82
CA LYS A 30 -9.29 -0.85 -16.87
C LYS A 30 -8.61 -0.25 -15.65
N ILE A 31 -7.74 0.74 -15.84
CA ILE A 31 -7.13 1.48 -14.73
C ILE A 31 -8.21 2.26 -13.97
N VAL A 32 -8.36 1.96 -12.68
CA VAL A 32 -9.30 2.64 -11.78
C VAL A 32 -8.60 3.51 -10.73
N SER A 33 -7.32 3.27 -10.47
CA SER A 33 -6.54 4.10 -9.56
C SER A 33 -5.04 4.03 -9.88
N GLU A 34 -4.35 5.15 -9.72
CA GLU A 34 -2.90 5.25 -9.89
C GLU A 34 -2.33 6.23 -8.86
N LYS A 35 -1.27 5.82 -8.16
CA LYS A 35 -0.55 6.65 -7.18
C LYS A 35 0.94 6.38 -7.24
N ARG A 36 1.73 7.35 -6.75
CA ARG A 36 3.14 7.13 -6.43
C ARG A 36 3.28 7.17 -4.91
N SER A 37 3.73 6.07 -4.30
CA SER A 37 3.95 5.99 -2.86
C SER A 37 5.10 5.07 -2.51
N ILE A 38 6.08 5.60 -1.77
CA ILE A 38 7.27 4.85 -1.32
C ILE A 38 6.92 3.90 -0.16
N ALA A 39 5.97 4.29 0.70
CA ALA A 39 5.59 3.54 1.90
C ALA A 39 4.25 2.80 1.76
N GLY A 40 3.67 2.80 0.55
CA GLY A 40 2.36 2.25 0.27
C GLY A 40 1.24 3.31 0.24
N GLY A 41 0.22 3.09 -0.57
CA GLY A 41 -0.89 4.02 -0.75
C GLY A 41 -2.26 3.44 -0.45
N THR A 42 -3.24 4.32 -0.19
CA THR A 42 -4.67 3.95 -0.18
C THR A 42 -5.31 4.33 -1.50
N HIS A 43 -5.87 3.34 -2.20
CA HIS A 43 -6.62 3.47 -3.43
C HIS A 43 -8.12 3.30 -3.14
N HIS A 44 -8.92 4.24 -3.63
CA HIS A 44 -10.37 4.15 -3.61
C HIS A 44 -10.86 3.95 -5.03
N PHE A 45 -11.74 3.00 -5.23
CA PHE A 45 -12.40 2.72 -6.51
C PHE A 45 -13.75 2.08 -6.24
N LYS A 46 -14.55 1.89 -7.28
CA LYS A 46 -15.85 1.24 -7.19
C LYS A 46 -15.85 -0.01 -8.06
N ILE A 47 -16.57 -1.04 -7.62
CA ILE A 47 -16.87 -2.23 -8.42
C ILE A 47 -18.38 -2.29 -8.68
N ILE A 48 -18.80 -3.02 -9.72
CA ILE A 48 -20.21 -3.28 -9.97
C ILE A 48 -20.53 -4.69 -9.45
N GLU A 49 -21.52 -4.78 -8.58
CA GLU A 49 -22.01 -6.04 -8.01
C GLU A 49 -23.55 -5.95 -7.97
N ASN A 50 -24.25 -6.90 -8.59
CA ASN A 50 -25.72 -6.90 -8.71
C ASN A 50 -26.29 -5.57 -9.24
N ASP A 51 -25.69 -5.03 -10.31
CA ASP A 51 -26.04 -3.74 -10.93
C ASP A 51 -25.91 -2.51 -10.01
N GLN A 52 -25.22 -2.65 -8.87
CA GLN A 52 -24.96 -1.57 -7.93
C GLN A 52 -23.46 -1.25 -7.83
N GLU A 53 -23.16 0.04 -7.69
CA GLU A 53 -21.80 0.51 -7.41
C GLU A 53 -21.45 0.28 -5.92
N VAL A 54 -20.43 -0.54 -5.69
CA VAL A 54 -19.93 -0.89 -4.36
C VAL A 54 -18.59 -0.23 -4.14
N ALA A 55 -18.40 0.41 -2.98
CA ALA A 55 -17.17 1.14 -2.68
C ALA A 55 -16.06 0.18 -2.22
N CYS A 56 -14.90 0.26 -2.89
CA CYS A 56 -13.73 -0.52 -2.58
C CYS A 56 -12.58 0.39 -2.11
N LYS A 57 -11.91 -0.04 -1.04
CA LYS A 57 -10.70 0.60 -0.52
C LYS A 57 -9.59 -0.43 -0.47
N PHE A 58 -8.55 -0.21 -1.26
CA PHE A 58 -7.37 -1.05 -1.28
C PHE A 58 -6.19 -0.30 -0.68
N ILE A 59 -5.53 -0.89 0.29
CA ILE A 59 -4.41 -0.31 1.03
C ILE A 59 -3.20 -1.16 0.76
N LEU A 60 -2.18 -0.55 0.17
CA LEU A 60 -0.82 -1.09 0.08
C LEU A 60 0.03 -0.48 1.20
N GLY A 61 0.94 -1.29 1.71
CA GLY A 61 1.91 -0.88 2.72
C GLY A 61 3.10 -1.82 2.74
N TYR A 62 4.03 -1.54 3.63
CA TYR A 62 5.18 -2.40 3.90
C TYR A 62 5.23 -2.70 5.39
N GLY A 63 5.38 -3.98 5.74
CA GLY A 63 5.61 -4.48 7.08
C GLY A 63 7.00 -5.13 7.18
N ALA A 64 7.29 -5.72 8.35
CA ALA A 64 8.59 -6.35 8.62
C ALA A 64 8.95 -7.48 7.63
N ASN A 65 7.95 -8.20 7.12
CA ASN A 65 8.12 -9.35 6.23
C ASN A 65 7.86 -9.02 4.75
N GLY A 66 7.78 -7.73 4.38
CA GLY A 66 7.56 -7.29 3.00
C GLY A 66 6.25 -6.54 2.80
N VAL A 67 5.69 -6.60 1.59
CA VAL A 67 4.48 -5.86 1.21
C VAL A 67 3.27 -6.41 1.95
N VAL A 68 2.49 -5.52 2.56
CA VAL A 68 1.20 -5.83 3.19
C VAL A 68 0.08 -5.19 2.39
N MET A 69 -1.05 -5.88 2.28
CA MET A 69 -2.23 -5.39 1.57
C MET A 69 -3.50 -5.59 2.38
N SER A 70 -4.43 -4.65 2.27
CA SER A 70 -5.77 -4.79 2.80
C SER A 70 -6.79 -4.35 1.76
N LEU A 71 -7.89 -5.08 1.64
CA LEU A 71 -9.00 -4.79 0.75
C LEU A 71 -10.27 -4.71 1.59
N TYR A 72 -11.01 -3.62 1.45
CA TYR A 72 -12.30 -3.41 2.07
C TYR A 72 -13.36 -3.21 0.99
N LYS A 73 -14.53 -3.81 1.20
CA LYS A 73 -15.74 -3.67 0.39
C LYS A 73 -16.85 -3.13 1.30
N ASP A 74 -17.41 -1.97 0.98
CA ASP A 74 -18.38 -1.26 1.84
C ASP A 74 -17.92 -1.15 3.30
N ASN A 75 -16.67 -0.72 3.49
CA ASN A 75 -16.00 -0.65 4.79
C ASN A 75 -15.84 -1.97 5.57
N LYS A 76 -16.27 -3.11 5.00
CA LYS A 76 -16.02 -4.43 5.58
C LYS A 76 -14.71 -5.01 5.04
N PRO A 77 -13.82 -5.54 5.89
CA PRO A 77 -12.58 -6.15 5.42
C PRO A 77 -12.88 -7.44 4.66
N VAL A 78 -12.32 -7.54 3.45
CA VAL A 78 -12.25 -8.78 2.66
C VAL A 78 -10.87 -9.42 2.84
N ILE A 79 -9.83 -8.57 2.85
CA ILE A 79 -8.45 -8.94 3.17
C ILE A 79 -7.95 -7.92 4.17
N GLU A 80 -7.43 -8.36 5.30
CA GLU A 80 -6.86 -7.49 6.32
C GLU A 80 -5.47 -7.99 6.67
N SER A 81 -4.48 -7.09 6.59
CA SER A 81 -3.12 -7.37 7.02
C SER A 81 -2.80 -6.63 8.30
N GLN A 82 -2.04 -7.28 9.18
CA GLN A 82 -1.49 -6.63 10.36
C GLN A 82 -0.46 -5.58 9.93
N ARG A 83 -0.82 -4.31 10.05
CA ARG A 83 0.06 -3.19 9.70
C ARG A 83 1.06 -2.95 10.82
N ASN A 84 2.31 -3.37 10.64
CA ASN A 84 3.40 -3.05 11.57
C ASN A 84 3.98 -1.66 11.29
N MET A 85 4.13 -0.85 12.34
CA MET A 85 4.65 0.54 12.33
C MET A 85 6.18 0.62 12.14
N PHE A 86 6.79 -0.36 11.47
CA PHE A 86 8.25 -0.57 11.46
C PHE A 86 9.04 0.59 10.83
N PHE A 87 8.51 1.23 9.78
CA PHE A 87 9.20 2.32 9.08
C PHE A 87 9.37 3.58 9.94
N GLY A 88 8.45 3.84 10.87
CA GLY A 88 8.60 4.97 11.81
C GLY A 88 9.81 4.78 12.72
N PHE A 89 10.01 3.57 13.23
CA PHE A 89 11.13 3.24 14.11
C PHE A 89 12.48 3.33 13.39
N VAL A 90 12.59 2.82 12.15
CA VAL A 90 13.85 2.89 11.39
C VAL A 90 14.27 4.34 11.12
N LEU A 91 13.33 5.21 10.76
CA LEU A 91 13.61 6.62 10.52
C LEU A 91 14.12 7.32 11.78
N ILE A 92 13.47 7.07 12.93
CA ILE A 92 13.90 7.63 14.21
C ILE A 92 15.32 7.16 14.56
N THR A 93 15.60 5.87 14.38
CA THR A 93 16.93 5.31 14.63
C THR A 93 18.00 5.99 13.75
N LEU A 94 17.76 6.13 12.45
CA LEU A 94 18.70 6.79 11.54
C LEU A 94 18.95 8.26 11.90
N LEU A 95 17.91 8.99 12.29
CA LEU A 95 18.05 10.39 12.73
C LEU A 95 18.85 10.50 14.02
N THR A 96 18.62 9.61 15.00
CA THR A 96 19.37 9.61 16.26
C THR A 96 20.85 9.23 16.06
N PHE A 97 21.15 8.21 15.25
CA PHE A 97 22.53 7.85 14.93
C PHE A 97 23.25 8.95 14.14
N GLY A 98 22.59 9.56 13.16
CA GLY A 98 23.12 10.69 12.41
C GLY A 98 23.43 11.89 13.32
N PHE A 99 22.53 12.20 14.25
CA PHE A 99 22.73 13.28 15.22
C PHE A 99 23.91 13.00 16.16
N VAL A 100 24.01 11.80 16.74
CA VAL A 100 25.11 11.42 17.64
C VAL A 100 26.45 11.44 16.90
N PHE A 101 26.50 10.91 15.69
CA PHE A 101 27.70 10.93 14.85
C PHE A 101 28.16 12.37 14.56
N PHE A 102 27.24 13.23 14.14
CA PHE A 102 27.55 14.64 13.81
C PHE A 102 27.97 15.45 15.04
N TYR A 103 27.30 15.23 16.19
CA TYR A 103 27.69 15.83 17.47
C TYR A 103 29.11 15.42 17.87
N THR A 104 29.44 14.13 17.76
CA THR A 104 30.77 13.62 18.12
C THR A 104 31.86 14.23 17.24
N LEU A 105 31.58 14.46 15.95
CA LEU A 105 32.54 15.03 14.99
C LEU A 105 32.76 16.54 15.15
N LEU A 106 31.78 17.26 15.72
CA LEU A 106 31.85 18.72 15.94
C LEU A 106 32.47 19.10 17.28
N PHE A 107 32.26 18.29 18.31
CA PHE A 107 32.58 18.63 19.70
C PHE A 107 33.67 17.75 20.31
N HIS A 108 34.31 16.90 19.51
CA HIS A 108 35.44 16.06 19.93
C HIS A 108 36.53 16.03 18.87
#